data_AF-A0A0M3KHF2-F1
#
_entry.id   AF-A0A0M3KHF2-F1
#
_cell.length_a   1.000
_cell.length_b   1.000
_cell.length_c   1.000
_cell.angle_alpha   90.00
_cell.angle_beta   90.00
_cell.angle_gamma   90.00
#
_symmetry.space_group_name_H-M   'P 1'
#
loop_
_entity.id
_entity.type
_entity.pdbx_description
1 polymer ?
#
loop_
_entity_poly.entity_id
_entity_poly.type
_entity_poly.pdbx_seq_one_letter_code
_entity_poly.pdbx_strand_id
1 'polypeptide(L)'
;MTMKWDAVVLTACDLNQKEAFENQLADLSDQLNQFAERFFVFEDQPSNIRIGSGGATQLALDRLNSELTESKFIQSRIVIIHSGGLSQRMPSASALGKVFL
;
A
#
# COMPACT_ATOMS: atom_id res chain seq x y z
N MET A 1 22.39 13.34 -2.53
CA MET A 1 21.08 13.00 -3.11
C MET A 1 20.45 11.96 -2.22
N THR A 2 19.41 12.31 -1.46
CA THR A 2 18.60 11.31 -0.77
C THR A 2 17.82 10.53 -1.83
N MET A 3 18.07 9.22 -1.93
CA MET A 3 17.33 8.37 -2.86
C MET A 3 15.90 8.19 -2.34
N LYS A 4 14.91 8.65 -3.12
CA LYS A 4 13.47 8.39 -2.87
C LYS A 4 12.99 7.16 -3.63
N TRP A 5 12.00 6.47 -3.10
CA TRP A 5 11.22 5.51 -3.88
C TRP A 5 10.35 6.24 -4.90
N ASP A 6 10.21 5.66 -6.09
CA ASP A 6 9.33 6.21 -7.13
C ASP A 6 7.85 5.96 -6.81
N ALA A 7 7.58 4.89 -6.05
CA ALA A 7 6.31 4.62 -5.40
C ALA A 7 6.47 3.73 -4.16
N VAL A 8 5.58 3.94 -3.19
CA VAL A 8 5.32 3.02 -2.07
C VAL A 8 3.90 2.48 -2.25
N VAL A 9 3.71 1.17 -2.09
CA VAL A 9 2.39 0.54 -2.10
C VAL A 9 2.11 -0.08 -0.74
N LEU A 10 0.98 0.28 -0.13
CA LEU A 10 0.42 -0.45 1.00
C LEU A 10 -0.66 -1.40 0.47
N THR A 11 -0.63 -2.67 0.89
CA THR A 11 -1.77 -3.57 0.65
C THR A 11 -2.73 -3.49 1.82
N ALA A 12 -4.04 -3.60 1.56
CA ALA A 12 -5.12 -3.59 2.56
C ALA A 12 -6.02 -4.82 2.36
N CYS A 13 -6.68 -5.32 3.40
CA CYS A 13 -7.53 -6.51 3.28
C CYS A 13 -8.92 -6.23 2.70
N ASP A 14 -9.38 -4.98 2.75
CA ASP A 14 -10.67 -4.55 2.21
C ASP A 14 -10.68 -3.05 1.95
N LEU A 15 -11.79 -2.56 1.40
CA LEU A 15 -11.97 -1.16 1.05
C LEU A 15 -11.96 -0.23 2.27
N ASN A 16 -12.54 -0.64 3.40
CA ASN A 16 -12.57 0.19 4.60
C ASN A 16 -11.15 0.39 5.16
N GLN A 17 -10.34 -0.67 5.19
CA GLN A 17 -8.95 -0.58 5.60
C GLN A 17 -8.13 0.26 4.62
N LYS A 18 -8.41 0.15 3.32
CA LYS A 18 -7.80 1.03 2.31
C LYS A 18 -8.09 2.51 2.59
N GLU A 19 -9.36 2.87 2.76
CA GLU A 19 -9.77 4.25 3.03
C GLU A 19 -9.11 4.78 4.31
N ALA A 20 -9.03 3.95 5.36
CA ALA A 20 -8.32 4.30 6.58
C ALA A 20 -6.84 4.59 6.33
N PHE A 21 -6.14 3.76 5.54
CA PHE A 21 -4.73 3.96 5.22
C PHE A 21 -4.50 5.18 4.34
N GLU A 22 -5.39 5.45 3.38
CA GLU A 22 -5.33 6.64 2.53
C GLU A 22 -5.47 7.92 3.36
N ASN A 23 -6.37 7.94 4.35
CA ASN A 23 -6.49 9.05 5.30
C ASN A 23 -5.23 9.25 6.14
N GLN A 24 -4.64 8.16 6.67
CA GLN A 24 -3.37 8.24 7.42
C GLN A 24 -2.22 8.78 6.55
N LEU A 25 -2.13 8.35 5.29
CA LEU A 25 -1.13 8.84 4.35
C LEU A 25 -1.31 10.33 4.02
N ALA A 26 -2.56 10.80 3.90
CA ALA A 26 -2.86 12.21 3.68
C ALA A 26 -2.38 13.07 4.87
N ASP A 27 -2.68 12.64 6.09
CA ASP A 27 -2.28 13.34 7.33
C ASP A 27 -0.74 13.40 7.49
N LEU A 28 -0.03 12.38 7.00
CA LEU A 28 1.44 12.26 7.10
C LEU A 28 2.20 12.76 5.87
N SER A 29 1.50 13.25 4.84
CA SER A 29 2.07 13.55 3.51
C SER A 29 3.32 14.43 3.56
N ASP A 30 3.30 15.53 4.32
CA ASP A 30 4.44 16.44 4.46
C ASP A 30 5.71 15.75 4.98
N GLN A 31 5.54 14.80 5.92
CA GLN A 31 6.64 14.03 6.50
C GLN A 31 7.13 12.93 5.55
N LEU A 32 6.21 12.34 4.78
CA LEU A 32 6.46 11.19 3.93
C LEU A 32 7.01 11.55 2.55
N ASN A 33 6.75 12.77 2.07
CA ASN A 33 7.20 13.27 0.76
C ASN A 33 8.72 13.22 0.57
N GLN A 34 9.52 13.16 1.65
CA GLN A 34 10.97 12.99 1.55
C GLN A 34 11.41 11.55 1.21
N PHE A 35 10.53 10.55 1.35
CA PHE A 35 10.86 9.13 1.18
C PHE A 35 10.35 8.54 -0.14
N ALA A 36 9.22 9.03 -0.66
CA ALA A 36 8.69 8.56 -1.94
C ALA A 36 7.98 9.67 -2.71
N GLU A 37 7.90 9.53 -4.04
CA GLU A 37 7.15 10.46 -4.89
C GLU A 37 5.65 10.21 -4.83
N ARG A 38 5.23 8.96 -4.67
CA ARG A 38 3.84 8.52 -4.74
C ARG A 38 3.57 7.41 -3.73
N PHE A 39 2.37 7.42 -3.18
CA PHE A 39 1.86 6.39 -2.29
C PHE A 39 0.56 5.83 -2.88
N PHE A 40 0.44 4.51 -2.91
CA PHE A 40 -0.77 3.81 -3.33
C PHE A 40 -1.26 2.91 -2.21
N VAL A 41 -2.57 2.72 -2.13
CA VAL A 41 -3.19 1.69 -1.29
C VAL A 41 -4.07 0.81 -2.14
N PHE A 42 -3.78 -0.49 -2.14
CA PHE A 42 -4.57 -1.48 -2.88
C PHE A 42 -5.19 -2.49 -1.95
N GLU A 43 -6.51 -2.61 -2.04
CA GLU A 43 -7.30 -3.59 -1.32
C GLU A 43 -7.28 -4.97 -2.00
N ASP A 44 -7.36 -6.04 -1.20
CA ASP A 44 -7.52 -7.40 -1.70
C ASP A 44 -8.80 -7.52 -2.53
N GLN A 45 -8.69 -8.12 -3.71
CA GLN A 45 -9.82 -8.46 -4.56
C GLN A 45 -9.77 -9.94 -4.99
N PRO A 46 -10.92 -10.63 -5.08
CA PRO A 46 -12.28 -10.16 -4.75
C PRO A 46 -12.49 -9.92 -3.25
N SER A 47 -13.41 -9.02 -2.90
CA SER A 47 -13.67 -8.60 -1.51
C SER A 47 -13.99 -9.79 -0.61
N ASN A 48 -13.57 -9.72 0.66
CA ASN A 48 -13.77 -10.76 1.69
C ASN A 48 -13.02 -12.07 1.44
N ILE A 49 -12.14 -12.14 0.44
CA ILE A 49 -11.25 -13.28 0.24
C ILE A 49 -9.83 -12.84 0.55
N ARG A 50 -9.20 -13.52 1.53
CA ARG A 50 -7.79 -13.29 1.83
C ARG A 50 -6.93 -13.95 0.74
N ILE A 51 -6.25 -13.13 -0.05
CA ILE A 51 -5.39 -13.60 -1.15
C ILE A 51 -3.93 -13.86 -0.74
N GLY A 52 -3.58 -13.47 0.50
CA GLY A 52 -2.23 -13.63 1.05
C GLY A 52 -1.22 -12.66 0.42
N SER A 53 0.02 -12.65 0.94
CA SER A 53 1.04 -11.70 0.46
C SER A 53 1.42 -11.91 -1.00
N GLY A 54 1.50 -13.15 -1.46
CA GLY A 54 1.78 -13.47 -2.87
C GLY A 54 0.69 -12.95 -3.81
N GLY A 55 -0.59 -13.18 -3.49
CA GLY A 55 -1.72 -12.67 -4.25
C GLY A 55 -1.78 -11.14 -4.22
N ALA A 56 -1.54 -10.53 -3.07
CA ALA A 56 -1.51 -9.08 -2.92
C ALA A 56 -0.35 -8.43 -3.70
N THR A 57 0.81 -9.09 -3.78
CA THR A 57 1.91 -8.64 -4.65
C THR A 57 1.50 -8.67 -6.12
N GLN A 58 0.90 -9.77 -6.60
CA GLN A 58 0.46 -9.87 -8.00
C GLN A 58 -0.57 -8.78 -8.33
N LEU A 59 -1.58 -8.62 -7.47
CA LEU A 59 -2.60 -7.59 -7.62
C LEU A 59 -1.99 -6.18 -7.64
N ALA A 60 -1.02 -5.90 -6.76
CA ALA A 60 -0.33 -4.61 -6.74
C ALA A 60 0.44 -4.35 -8.04
N LEU A 61 1.12 -5.35 -8.61
CA LEU A 61 1.82 -5.21 -9.88
C LEU A 61 0.85 -4.95 -11.05
N ASP A 62 -0.27 -5.67 -11.11
CA ASP A 62 -1.29 -5.48 -12.14
C ASP A 62 -1.91 -4.07 -12.07
N ARG A 63 -2.17 -3.58 -10.85
CA ARG A 63 -2.68 -2.23 -10.61
C ARG A 63 -1.64 -1.16 -10.97
N LEU A 64 -0.38 -1.31 -10.56
CA LEU A 64 0.69 -0.38 -10.92
C LEU A 64 0.89 -0.28 -12.43
N ASN A 65 0.75 -1.39 -13.16
CA ASN A 65 0.82 -1.40 -14.62
C ASN A 65 -0.32 -0.59 -15.27
N SER A 66 -1.44 -0.40 -14.57
CA SER A 66 -2.56 0.44 -15.02
C SER A 66 -2.39 1.91 -14.60
N GLU A 67 -1.78 2.16 -13.44
CA GLU A 67 -1.57 3.52 -12.90
C GLU A 67 -0.34 4.23 -13.51
N LEU A 68 0.63 3.47 -14.02
CA LEU A 68 1.89 3.97 -14.56
C LEU A 68 2.02 3.61 -16.05
N THR A 69 2.74 4.44 -16.80
CA THR A 69 3.19 4.02 -18.14
C THR A 69 4.14 2.83 -18.00
N GLU A 70 4.09 1.88 -18.93
CA GLU A 70 4.94 0.68 -18.93
C GLU A 70 6.42 1.03 -18.75
N SER A 71 6.90 2.03 -19.50
CA SER A 71 8.27 2.54 -19.40
C SER A 71 8.63 3.05 -18.00
N LYS A 72 7.71 3.78 -17.36
CA LYS A 72 7.92 4.32 -16.01
C LYS A 72 7.88 3.20 -14.99
N PHE A 73 6.96 2.23 -15.15
CA PHE A 73 6.83 1.10 -14.23
C PHE A 73 8.09 0.25 -14.17
N ILE A 74 8.63 -0.16 -15.33
CA ILE A 74 9.82 -1.02 -15.43
C ILE A 74 11.07 -0.35 -14.80
N GLN A 75 11.17 0.97 -14.88
CA GLN A 75 12.31 1.73 -14.35
C GLN A 75 12.12 2.17 -12.90
N SER A 76 10.91 2.06 -12.36
CA SER A 76 10.59 2.56 -11.02
C SER A 76 11.14 1.65 -9.93
N ARG A 77 11.73 2.26 -8.91
CA ARG A 77 12.01 1.61 -7.63
C ARG A 77 10.75 1.69 -6.79
N ILE A 78 10.13 0.54 -6.60
CA ILE A 78 8.85 0.42 -5.90
C ILE A 78 9.06 -0.48 -4.68
N VAL A 79 8.53 -0.04 -3.55
CA VAL A 79 8.44 -0.87 -2.35
C VAL A 79 6.97 -1.23 -2.10
N ILE A 80 6.70 -2.51 -1.86
CA ILE A 80 5.37 -3.02 -1.49
C ILE A 80 5.43 -3.45 -0.04
N ILE A 81 4.56 -2.89 0.79
CA ILE A 81 4.44 -3.19 2.22
C ILE A 81 3.11 -3.90 2.43
N HIS A 82 3.18 -5.20 2.74
CA HIS A 82 2.00 -6.00 3.06
C HIS A 82 1.44 -5.60 4.43
N SER A 83 0.54 -4.61 4.41
CA SER A 83 -0.04 -4.01 5.61
C SER A 83 -1.45 -4.52 5.90
N GLY A 84 -2.00 -5.29 4.95
CA GLY A 84 -3.36 -5.79 4.99
C GLY A 84 -3.55 -6.94 5.95
N GLY A 85 -4.74 -7.00 6.55
CA GLY A 85 -5.19 -8.12 7.36
C GLY A 85 -5.50 -7.76 8.80
N LEU A 86 -6.04 -8.75 9.52
CA LEU A 86 -6.48 -8.60 10.89
C LEU A 86 -5.31 -8.83 11.84
N SER A 87 -5.03 -7.81 12.66
CA SER A 87 -4.10 -7.93 13.77
C SER A 87 -4.71 -8.80 14.87
N GLN A 88 -4.41 -10.09 14.84
CA GLN A 88 -4.91 -11.04 15.85
C GLN A 88 -4.34 -10.80 17.27
N ARG A 89 -3.12 -10.26 17.36
CA ARG A 89 -2.44 -10.00 18.65
C ARG A 89 -2.76 -8.63 19.23
N MET A 90 -3.25 -7.70 18.40
CA MET A 90 -3.62 -6.35 18.82
C MET A 90 -4.82 -5.92 17.98
N PRO A 91 -6.05 -6.33 18.37
CA PRO A 91 -7.25 -6.12 17.56
C PRO A 91 -7.51 -4.65 17.22
N SER A 92 -7.21 -3.75 18.15
CA SER A 92 -7.31 -2.29 17.97
C SER A 92 -6.48 -1.76 16.78
N ALA A 93 -5.37 -2.42 16.46
CA ALA A 93 -4.51 -2.05 15.34
C ALA A 93 -5.01 -2.58 13.98
N SER A 94 -6.07 -3.38 13.93
CA SER A 94 -6.57 -3.95 12.66
C SER A 94 -7.16 -2.89 11.75
N ALA A 95 -7.91 -1.92 12.29
CA ALA A 95 -8.58 -0.89 11.50
C ALA A 95 -7.60 0.17 11.00
N LEU A 96 -6.70 0.64 11.87
CA LEU A 96 -5.75 1.72 11.54
C LEU A 96 -4.47 1.21 10.88
N GLY A 97 -4.17 -0.09 10.98
CA GLY A 97 -2.98 -0.70 10.41
C GLY A 97 -1.75 -0.51 11.29
N LYS A 98 -1.03 -1.60 11.56
CA LYS A 98 0.23 -1.55 12.32
C LYS A 98 1.32 -0.73 11.64
N VAL A 99 1.20 -0.49 10.35
CA VAL A 99 2.19 0.28 9.58
C VAL A 99 2.22 1.76 10.00
N PHE A 100 1.19 2.24 10.69
CA PHE A 100 1.08 3.62 11.18
C PHE A 100 1.19 3.75 12.72
N LEU A 101 1.40 2.64 13.43
CA LEU A 101 1.61 2.62 14.89
C LEU A 101 3.11 2.59 15.23
#